data_AF-A0A2T0G558-F1
#
_entry.id   AF-A0A2T0G558-F1
#
_cell.length_a   1.000
_cell.length_b   1.000
_cell.length_c   1.000
_cell.angle_alpha   90.00
_cell.angle_beta   90.00
_cell.angle_gamma   90.00
#
_symmetry.space_group_name_H-M   'P 1'
#
loop_
_entity.id
_entity.type
_entity.pdbx_description
1 polymer ?
#
loop_
_entity_poly.entity_id
_entity_poly.type
_entity_poly.pdbx_seq_one_letter_code
_entity_poly.pdbx_strand_id
1 'polypeptide(L)'
;MSQANLLRITANFDNPVFFVSGGKESKSIHESHKELVRKNRLSDRAYYPNKGHAWLFSDIDTHIQLLRYFFQDEAFPDKLKGF
;
A
#
# COMPACT_ATOMS: atom_id res chain seq x y z
N MET A 1 -7.37 -24.97 0.64
CA MET A 1 -6.65 -23.82 1.22
C MET A 1 -7.34 -23.46 2.52
N SER A 2 -6.63 -23.59 3.64
CA SER A 2 -7.13 -23.16 4.96
C SER A 2 -7.44 -21.68 4.91
N GLN A 3 -8.63 -21.25 5.32
CA GLN A 3 -8.92 -19.83 5.50
C GLN A 3 -7.81 -19.24 6.35
N ALA A 4 -7.16 -18.19 5.86
CA ALA A 4 -6.38 -17.33 6.74
C ALA A 4 -7.34 -16.94 7.88
N ASN A 5 -7.03 -17.37 9.11
CA ASN A 5 -7.78 -16.97 10.28
C ASN A 5 -7.96 -15.45 10.18
N LEU A 6 -9.21 -15.01 10.02
CA LEU A 6 -9.59 -13.61 10.06
C LEU A 6 -9.41 -13.15 11.51
N LEU A 7 -8.16 -13.01 11.93
CA LEU A 7 -7.80 -12.31 13.15
C LEU A 7 -8.44 -10.93 12.99
N ARG A 8 -9.52 -10.70 13.75
CA ARG A 8 -10.12 -9.39 13.92
C ARG A 8 -9.15 -8.57 14.76
N ILE A 9 -8.08 -8.11 14.11
CA ILE A 9 -7.12 -7.21 14.73
C ILE A 9 -7.77 -5.84 14.75
N THR A 10 -7.98 -5.30 15.94
CA THR A 10 -8.18 -3.87 16.12
C THR A 10 -6.83 -3.21 15.88
N ALA A 11 -6.47 -3.04 14.60
CA ALA A 11 -5.23 -2.37 14.21
C ALA A 11 -5.37 -0.88 14.53
N ASN A 12 -4.93 -0.50 15.72
CA ASN A 12 -4.64 0.89 16.06
C ASN A 12 -3.17 1.14 15.80
N PHE A 13 -2.89 2.12 14.95
CA PHE A 13 -1.53 2.54 14.63
C PHE A 13 -1.54 4.07 14.53
N ASP A 14 -0.76 4.70 15.39
CA ASP A 14 -0.71 6.16 15.49
C ASP A 14 0.20 6.77 14.42
N ASN A 15 1.25 6.02 14.03
CA ASN A 15 2.17 6.44 12.99
C ASN A 15 1.51 6.37 11.61
N PRO A 16 1.65 7.39 10.76
CA PRO A 16 1.25 7.32 9.36
C PRO A 16 1.89 6.11 8.66
N VAL A 17 1.12 5.44 7.80
CA VAL A 17 1.61 4.30 6.98
C VAL A 17 1.23 4.53 5.53
N PHE A 18 2.13 4.19 4.61
CA PHE A 18 1.83 4.19 3.19
C PHE A 18 1.59 2.74 2.69
N PHE A 19 0.33 2.39 2.40
CA PHE A 19 -0.05 1.05 1.98
C PHE A 19 0.09 0.86 0.47
N VAL A 20 0.96 -0.07 0.04
CA VAL A 20 1.17 -0.35 -1.40
C VAL A 20 0.96 -1.80 -1.79
N SER A 21 0.34 -1.99 -2.95
CA SER A 21 0.08 -3.29 -3.54
C SER A 21 0.37 -3.31 -5.03
N GLY A 22 0.46 -4.50 -5.61
CA GLY A 22 0.38 -4.67 -7.06
C GLY A 22 -1.09 -4.59 -7.52
N GLY A 23 -1.33 -4.09 -8.72
CA GLY A 23 -2.66 -4.05 -9.32
C GLY A 23 -3.22 -5.45 -9.64
N LYS A 24 -2.34 -6.45 -9.77
CA LYS A 24 -2.71 -7.87 -9.94
C LYS A 24 -2.95 -8.60 -8.61
N GLU A 25 -2.83 -7.92 -7.47
CA GLU A 25 -3.18 -8.48 -6.18
C GLU A 25 -4.70 -8.71 -6.06
N SER A 26 -5.09 -9.57 -5.12
CA SER A 26 -6.50 -9.80 -4.84
C SER A 26 -7.26 -8.51 -4.51
N LYS A 27 -8.52 -8.41 -4.96
CA LYS A 27 -9.40 -7.28 -4.62
C LYS A 27 -9.50 -7.04 -3.11
N SER A 28 -9.45 -8.11 -2.31
CA SER A 28 -9.48 -8.00 -0.84
C SER A 28 -8.28 -7.24 -0.26
N ILE A 29 -7.10 -7.31 -0.89
CA ILE A 29 -5.94 -6.51 -0.47
C ILE A 29 -6.20 -5.03 -0.72
N HIS A 30 -6.74 -4.70 -1.90
CA HIS A 30 -7.08 -3.32 -2.25
C HIS A 30 -8.11 -2.75 -1.28
N GLU A 31 -9.21 -3.47 -1.02
CA GLU A 31 -10.21 -3.05 -0.03
C GLU A 31 -9.63 -2.96 1.38
N SER A 32 -8.72 -3.85 1.77
CA SER A 32 -8.04 -3.76 3.06
C SER A 32 -7.22 -2.48 3.20
N HIS A 33 -6.46 -2.08 2.16
CA HIS A 33 -5.75 -0.80 2.17
C HIS A 33 -6.72 0.38 2.29
N LYS A 34 -7.90 0.29 1.67
CA LYS A 34 -8.92 1.32 1.81
C LYS A 34 -9.41 1.47 3.23
N GLU A 35 -9.72 0.36 3.90
CA GLU A 35 -10.17 0.37 5.29
C GLU A 35 -9.08 0.80 6.26
N LEU A 36 -7.81 0.44 6.01
CA LEU A 36 -6.69 0.85 6.88
C LEU A 36 -6.44 2.35 6.82
N VAL A 37 -6.45 2.96 5.62
CA VAL A 37 -6.35 4.42 5.47
C VAL A 37 -7.52 5.15 6.14
N ARG A 38 -8.73 4.58 6.17
CA ARG A 38 -9.85 5.17 6.92
C ARG A 38 -9.61 5.22 8.42
N LYS A 39 -8.80 4.30 8.98
CA LYS A 39 -8.50 4.25 10.41
C LYS A 39 -7.42 5.24 10.84
N ASN A 40 -6.51 5.61 9.93
CA ASN A 40 -5.50 6.64 10.18
C ASN A 40 -5.48 7.62 9.00
N ARG A 41 -6.04 8.81 9.19
CA ARG A 41 -6.20 9.84 8.14
C ARG A 41 -4.88 10.45 7.64
N LEU A 42 -3.77 10.21 8.33
CA LEU A 42 -2.44 10.62 7.89
C LEU A 42 -1.78 9.56 6.99
N SER A 43 -2.40 8.38 6.89
CA SER A 43 -1.95 7.30 6.02
C SER A 43 -2.51 7.47 4.62
N ASP A 44 -1.84 6.85 3.66
CA ASP A 44 -2.25 6.88 2.26
C ASP A 44 -2.00 5.52 1.58
N ARG A 45 -2.47 5.38 0.34
CA ARG A 45 -2.45 4.12 -0.39
C ARG A 45 -2.23 4.32 -1.89
N ALA A 46 -1.48 3.43 -2.49
CA ALA A 46 -1.33 3.36 -3.94
C ALA A 46 -1.18 1.92 -4.42
N TYR A 47 -1.31 1.70 -5.73
CA TYR A 47 -1.01 0.43 -6.36
C TYR A 47 -0.20 0.60 -7.63
N TYR A 48 0.57 -0.43 -7.99
CA TYR A 48 1.27 -0.51 -9.27
C TYR A 48 0.44 -1.35 -10.27
N PRO A 49 -0.24 -0.73 -11.26
CA PRO A 49 -1.26 -1.39 -12.08
C PRO A 49 -0.92 -2.77 -12.66
N ASN A 50 0.29 -2.94 -13.20
CA ASN A 50 0.66 -4.15 -13.97
C ASN A 50 1.51 -5.16 -13.18
N LYS A 51 1.79 -4.86 -11.90
CA LYS A 51 2.63 -5.71 -11.04
C LYS A 51 1.78 -6.53 -10.08
N GLY A 52 2.35 -7.65 -9.64
CA GLY A 52 1.77 -8.54 -8.64
C GLY A 52 2.48 -8.45 -7.30
N HIS A 53 2.51 -9.57 -6.59
CA HIS A 53 3.10 -9.67 -5.27
C HIS A 53 4.57 -9.26 -5.23
N ALA A 54 4.95 -8.61 -4.13
CA ALA A 54 6.34 -8.26 -3.82
C ALA A 54 7.04 -7.40 -4.91
N TRP A 55 6.28 -6.57 -5.64
CA TRP A 55 6.82 -5.75 -6.73
C TRP A 55 7.93 -4.78 -6.28
N LEU A 56 7.94 -4.39 -5.00
CA LEU A 56 8.93 -3.52 -4.38
C LEU A 56 10.37 -4.01 -4.58
N PHE A 57 10.58 -5.33 -4.65
CA PHE A 57 11.90 -5.91 -4.92
C PHE A 57 12.26 -5.94 -6.41
N SER A 58 11.25 -5.81 -7.29
CA SER A 58 11.42 -5.85 -8.75
C SER A 58 11.55 -4.48 -9.40
N ASP A 59 11.18 -3.41 -8.69
CA ASP A 59 11.26 -2.02 -9.15
C ASP A 59 11.66 -1.14 -7.96
N ILE A 60 12.93 -1.26 -7.58
CA ILE A 60 13.52 -0.59 -6.43
C ILE A 60 13.46 0.93 -6.60
N ASP A 61 13.64 1.43 -7.83
CA ASP A 61 13.60 2.88 -8.10
C ASP A 61 12.25 3.48 -7.75
N THR A 62 11.16 2.84 -8.18
CA THR A 62 9.79 3.28 -7.84
C THR A 62 9.52 3.17 -6.35
N HIS A 63 10.07 2.14 -5.69
CA HIS A 63 9.99 2.01 -4.24
C HIS A 63 10.74 3.14 -3.52
N ILE A 64 11.96 3.48 -3.94
CA ILE A 64 12.72 4.60 -3.36
C ILE A 64 11.98 5.92 -3.58
N GLN A 65 11.47 6.19 -4.79
CA GLN A 65 10.66 7.38 -5.06
C GLN A 65 9.46 7.47 -4.13
N LEU A 66 8.78 6.35 -3.88
CA LEU A 66 7.66 6.32 -2.94
C LEU A 66 8.09 6.65 -1.51
N LEU A 67 9.23 6.12 -1.04
CA LEU A 67 9.75 6.44 0.29
C LEU A 67 10.07 7.94 0.39
N ARG A 68 10.63 8.54 -0.65
CA ARG A 68 10.91 9.98 -0.67
C ARG A 68 9.62 10.81 -0.71
N TYR A 69 8.64 10.44 -1.52
CA TYR A 69 7.31 11.06 -1.48
C TYR A 69 6.74 11.05 -0.05
N PHE A 70 6.78 9.88 0.60
CA PHE A 70 6.15 9.70 1.92
C PHE A 70 6.90 10.39 3.06
N PHE A 71 8.24 10.41 3.05
CA PHE A 71 9.05 10.94 4.15
C PHE A 71 9.64 12.32 3.91
N GLN A 72 9.73 12.77 2.66
CA GLN A 72 10.51 13.95 2.26
C GLN A 72 9.73 14.94 1.41
N ASP A 73 8.40 14.74 1.23
CA ASP A 73 7.53 15.61 0.43
C ASP A 73 7.99 15.75 -1.04
N GLU A 74 8.64 14.70 -1.57
CA GLU A 74 8.99 14.63 -2.99
C GLU A 74 7.77 14.32 -3.87
N ALA A 75 7.95 14.31 -5.20
CA ALA A 75 6.90 14.02 -6.15
C ALA A 75 6.40 12.56 -6.06
N PHE A 76 5.10 12.37 -6.30
CA PHE A 76 4.48 11.05 -6.32
C PHE A 76 5.01 10.22 -7.51
N PRO A 77 5.31 8.90 -7.34
CA PRO A 77 5.89 8.11 -8.43
C PRO A 77 4.92 7.89 -9.60
N ASP A 78 5.33 8.27 -10.81
CA ASP A 78 4.51 8.19 -12.04
C ASP A 78 3.96 6.79 -12.35
N LYS A 79 4.65 5.75 -11.91
CA LYS A 79 4.25 4.35 -12.16
C LYS A 79 3.15 3.86 -11.21
N LEU A 80 2.92 4.56 -10.12
CA LEU A 80 1.88 4.22 -9.15
C LEU A 80 0.58 4.97 -9.46
N LYS A 81 -0.53 4.41 -8.99
CA LYS A 81 -1.83 5.06 -9.04
C LYS A 81 -2.46 5.12 -7.67
N GLY A 82 -3.08 6.26 -7.35
CA GLY A 82 -4.00 6.37 -6.24
C GLY A 82 -5.26 5.52 -6.46
N PHE A 83 -5.93 5.21 -5.36
CA PHE A 83 -7.15 4.38 -5.29
C PHE A 83 -8.43 5.19 -5.18
#